data_AF-A0A094EKZ5-F1
#
_entry.id   AF-A0A094EKZ5-F1
#
_cell.length_a   1.000
_cell.length_b   1.000
_cell.length_c   1.000
_cell.angle_alpha   90.00
_cell.angle_beta   90.00
_cell.angle_gamma   90.00
#
_symmetry.space_group_name_H-M   'P 1'
#
loop_
_entity.id
_entity.type
_entity.pdbx_description
1 polymer ?
#
loop_
_entity_poly.entity_id
_entity_poly.type
_entity_poly.pdbx_seq_one_letter_code
_entity_poly.pdbx_strand_id
1 'polypeptide(L)'
;MNEVNDGASSQSSSQSPLSLAETGEHTYTEVCYGAEGSIQSINGRDYRTYCYNSKWNGFVGMGYLPTLEECESKYNGYTTSATYGFHWYPGSGACYLFVDKSAQLYVYHYGTNEKIFAIPTSLPAETPLCPLATKEGEVWKINGKLYRLYCRGQAKVDAANIKQLGKASSNITECEEFSRKENGELFHWYQSYQAEAAGDSTGKRNCEVVTSWPGPKRLVPLRTKNSYMAAVPYSGKEEDVEIAGEIDD
;
A
#
# COMPACT_ATOMS: atom_id res chain seq x y z
N MET A 1 57.05 -19.98 -8.88
CA MET A 1 56.01 -21.03 -8.85
C MET A 1 55.03 -20.65 -7.75
N ASN A 2 53.77 -20.36 -8.15
CA ASN A 2 52.46 -20.63 -7.51
C ASN A 2 52.44 -20.96 -6.01
N GLU A 3 51.59 -20.45 -5.10
CA GLU A 3 50.13 -20.11 -5.02
C GLU A 3 49.98 -19.14 -3.80
N VAL A 4 49.21 -18.04 -3.76
CA VAL A 4 47.74 -17.78 -3.75
C VAL A 4 46.91 -18.55 -2.72
N ASN A 5 46.46 -17.87 -1.64
CA ASN A 5 45.07 -17.76 -1.15
C ASN A 5 45.09 -17.16 0.28
N ASP A 6 44.59 -15.94 0.48
CA ASP A 6 43.18 -15.55 0.63
C ASP A 6 42.57 -15.97 1.98
N GLY A 7 42.78 -15.11 2.97
CA GLY A 7 41.96 -15.01 4.17
C GLY A 7 41.12 -13.74 4.13
N ALA A 8 40.30 -13.57 3.08
CA ALA A 8 39.29 -12.54 3.04
C ALA A 8 38.13 -12.97 3.95
N SER A 9 38.15 -12.49 5.20
CA SER A 9 37.01 -12.55 6.12
C SER A 9 35.82 -11.85 5.47
N SER A 10 34.83 -12.63 5.05
CA SER A 10 33.53 -12.15 4.59
C SER A 10 32.79 -11.49 5.76
N GLN A 11 32.92 -10.16 5.84
CA GLN A 11 31.98 -9.36 6.62
C GLN A 11 30.61 -9.48 5.96
N SER A 12 29.76 -10.30 6.57
CA SER A 12 28.31 -10.28 6.38
C SER A 12 27.82 -8.88 6.78
N SER A 13 27.70 -7.99 5.79
CA SER A 13 27.08 -6.69 5.94
C SER A 13 25.57 -6.91 6.01
N SER A 14 25.09 -7.24 7.21
CA SER A 14 23.67 -7.09 7.54
C SER A 14 23.30 -5.62 7.32
N GLN A 15 22.68 -5.31 6.18
CA GLN A 15 22.15 -3.98 5.93
C GLN A 15 21.09 -3.70 6.99
N SER A 16 21.37 -2.74 7.87
CA SER A 16 20.38 -2.22 8.79
C SER A 16 19.14 -1.77 8.00
N PRO A 17 17.92 -2.02 8.50
CA PRO A 17 16.70 -1.60 7.81
C PRO A 17 16.78 -0.09 7.56
N LEU A 18 16.40 0.33 6.35
CA LEU A 18 16.22 1.75 6.04
C LEU A 18 15.17 2.29 7.02
N SER A 19 15.59 3.07 8.00
CA SER A 19 14.66 3.77 8.88
C SER A 19 13.92 4.81 8.04
N LEU A 20 12.59 4.73 8.00
CA LEU A 20 11.78 5.89 7.65
C LEU A 20 12.14 6.98 8.65
N ALA A 21 12.52 8.18 8.18
CA ALA A 21 12.80 9.28 9.09
C ALA A 21 11.55 9.49 9.96
N GLU A 22 11.69 9.35 11.28
CA GLU A 22 10.58 9.33 12.25
C GLU A 22 9.57 10.43 11.96
N THR A 23 8.43 10.06 11.40
CA THR A 23 7.21 10.83 11.55
C THR A 23 6.73 10.52 12.96
N GLY A 24 6.62 11.52 13.81
CA GLY A 24 6.28 11.35 15.22
C GLY A 24 5.19 10.31 15.46
N GLU A 25 5.37 9.51 16.51
CA GLU A 25 4.39 8.54 16.98
C GLU A 25 3.02 9.23 17.11
N HIS A 26 2.11 8.92 16.20
CA HIS A 26 0.70 9.17 16.43
C HIS A 26 0.14 7.92 17.10
N THR A 27 -0.34 8.11 18.32
CA THR A 27 -1.05 7.08 19.08
C THR A 27 -2.33 6.69 18.34
N TYR A 28 -2.37 5.44 17.87
CA TYR A 28 -3.56 4.77 17.34
C TYR A 28 -4.67 4.77 18.40
N THR A 29 -5.95 4.87 18.02
CA THR A 29 -7.03 4.49 18.94
C THR A 29 -7.22 2.97 18.93
N GLU A 30 -7.79 2.44 20.02
CA GLU A 30 -8.02 1.01 20.25
C GLU A 30 -8.93 0.34 19.19
N VAL A 31 -9.67 1.12 18.38
CA VAL A 31 -10.61 0.59 17.37
C VAL A 31 -9.87 -0.02 16.17
N CYS A 32 -8.65 0.45 15.88
CA CYS A 32 -7.89 0.07 14.70
C CYS A 32 -6.80 -0.98 14.97
N TYR A 33 -6.73 -1.54 16.18
CA TYR A 33 -5.72 -2.53 16.51
C TYR A 33 -6.03 -3.89 15.85
N GLY A 34 -5.20 -4.25 14.87
CA GLY A 34 -4.66 -5.61 14.86
C GLY A 34 -4.67 -6.38 13.56
N ALA A 35 -5.46 -6.03 12.54
CA ALA A 35 -5.32 -6.75 11.28
C ALA A 35 -5.91 -6.04 10.05
N GLU A 36 -5.05 -5.28 9.40
CA GLU A 36 -5.18 -4.92 8.00
C GLU A 36 -5.27 -6.19 7.16
N GLY A 37 -6.34 -6.32 6.37
CA GLY A 37 -6.59 -7.54 5.61
C GLY A 37 -7.11 -8.72 6.44
N SER A 38 -7.37 -8.57 7.76
CA SER A 38 -8.09 -9.62 8.50
C SER A 38 -9.49 -9.78 7.96
N ILE A 39 -9.94 -11.03 8.05
CA ILE A 39 -11.35 -11.37 7.99
C ILE A 39 -11.97 -11.06 9.35
N GLN A 40 -12.89 -10.11 9.37
CA GLN A 40 -13.77 -9.81 10.50
C GLN A 40 -15.20 -10.18 10.15
N SER A 41 -15.93 -10.73 11.12
CA SER A 41 -17.36 -11.01 10.96
C SER A 41 -18.18 -9.80 11.45
N ILE A 42 -18.94 -9.18 10.56
CA ILE A 42 -19.82 -8.03 10.84
C ILE A 42 -21.25 -8.48 10.51
N ASN A 43 -22.16 -8.46 11.49
CA ASN A 43 -23.52 -9.00 11.37
C ASN A 43 -23.59 -10.44 10.80
N GLY A 44 -22.60 -11.28 11.12
CA GLY A 44 -22.52 -12.67 10.65
C GLY A 44 -22.08 -12.82 9.19
N ARG A 45 -21.56 -11.76 8.57
CA ARG A 45 -20.95 -11.78 7.24
C ARG A 45 -19.47 -11.45 7.34
N ASP A 46 -18.66 -12.13 6.54
CA ASP A 46 -17.22 -12.01 6.57
C ASP A 46 -16.71 -10.91 5.63
N TYR A 47 -15.88 -10.02 6.19
CA TYR A 47 -15.28 -8.90 5.47
C TYR A 47 -13.78 -8.87 5.68
N ARG A 48 -13.03 -8.61 4.60
CA ARG A 48 -11.65 -8.13 4.69
C ARG A 48 -11.69 -6.67 5.12
N THR A 49 -11.11 -6.37 6.27
CA THR A 49 -11.16 -5.02 6.87
C THR A 49 -9.81 -4.32 6.82
N TYR A 50 -9.86 -3.00 6.65
CA TYR A 50 -8.68 -2.13 6.54
C TYR A 50 -8.97 -0.83 7.32
N CYS A 51 -7.99 -0.34 8.08
CA CYS A 51 -8.15 0.82 8.96
C CYS A 51 -7.55 2.11 8.39
N TYR A 52 -6.98 2.06 7.19
CA TYR A 52 -6.31 3.20 6.60
C TYR A 52 -7.19 4.08 5.71
N ASN A 53 -6.77 5.34 5.59
CA ASN A 53 -7.49 6.32 4.80
C ASN A 53 -7.44 5.95 3.32
N SER A 54 -8.52 5.48 2.76
CA SER A 54 -8.64 5.31 1.32
C SER A 54 -9.49 6.46 0.75
N LYS A 55 -9.00 7.19 -0.26
CA LYS A 55 -9.78 8.21 -0.95
C LYS A 55 -10.34 7.60 -2.22
N TRP A 56 -11.65 7.76 -2.42
CA TRP A 56 -12.34 7.14 -3.54
C TRP A 56 -13.33 8.08 -4.19
N ASN A 57 -13.33 8.00 -5.51
CA ASN A 57 -14.40 8.51 -6.34
C ASN A 57 -15.36 7.33 -6.62
N GLY A 58 -16.67 7.60 -6.72
CA GLY A 58 -17.68 6.55 -6.93
C GLY A 58 -18.20 5.94 -5.62
N PHE A 59 -18.72 6.79 -4.73
CA PHE A 59 -19.37 6.37 -3.49
C PHE A 59 -20.80 6.91 -3.39
N VAL A 60 -21.61 6.24 -2.57
CA VAL A 60 -22.94 6.70 -2.18
C VAL A 60 -22.93 6.95 -0.68
N GLY A 61 -23.13 8.20 -0.29
CA GLY A 61 -23.22 8.57 1.13
C GLY A 61 -24.52 8.08 1.75
N MET A 62 -24.41 7.34 2.85
CA MET A 62 -25.54 6.82 3.60
C MET A 62 -25.94 7.73 4.78
N GLY A 63 -25.16 8.80 5.01
CA GLY A 63 -25.36 9.74 6.11
C GLY A 63 -24.71 9.26 7.41
N TYR A 64 -25.28 9.70 8.52
CA TYR A 64 -24.83 9.36 9.87
C TYR A 64 -25.39 8.00 10.30
N LEU A 65 -24.50 7.08 10.65
CA LEU A 65 -24.75 5.76 11.21
C LEU A 65 -23.79 5.54 12.40
N PRO A 66 -24.29 5.50 13.64
CA PRO A 66 -23.46 5.48 14.85
C PRO A 66 -22.58 4.23 15.02
N THR A 67 -22.83 3.14 14.30
CA THR A 67 -22.05 1.90 14.42
C THR A 67 -21.64 1.30 13.08
N LEU A 68 -20.61 0.46 13.12
CA LEU A 68 -20.14 -0.31 11.97
C LEU A 68 -21.23 -1.26 11.46
N GLU A 69 -21.96 -1.89 12.37
CA GLU A 69 -23.05 -2.83 12.09
C GLU A 69 -24.24 -2.15 11.39
N GLU A 70 -24.52 -0.89 11.73
CA GLU A 70 -25.57 -0.12 11.04
C GLU A 70 -25.14 0.23 9.62
N CYS A 71 -23.86 0.58 9.41
CA CYS A 71 -23.31 0.80 8.08
C CYS A 71 -23.31 -0.47 7.24
N GLU A 72 -22.95 -1.62 7.81
CA GLU A 72 -23.04 -2.93 7.14
C GLU A 72 -24.49 -3.29 6.78
N SER A 73 -25.44 -3.05 7.68
CA SER A 73 -26.86 -3.32 7.42
C SER A 73 -27.37 -2.48 6.25
N LYS A 74 -26.96 -1.20 6.20
CA LYS A 74 -27.26 -0.30 5.10
C LYS A 74 -26.60 -0.72 3.79
N TYR A 75 -25.36 -1.20 3.83
CA TYR A 75 -24.66 -1.76 2.67
C TYR A 75 -25.43 -2.94 2.07
N ASN A 76 -25.82 -3.92 2.89
CA ASN A 76 -26.54 -5.11 2.40
C ASN A 76 -28.00 -4.82 2.00
N GLY A 77 -28.61 -3.79 2.59
CA GLY A 77 -29.95 -3.34 2.22
C GLY A 77 -29.99 -2.45 0.98
N TYR A 78 -28.83 -2.03 0.46
CA TYR A 78 -28.76 -1.12 -0.67
C TYR A 78 -28.90 -1.85 -2.00
N THR A 79 -29.95 -1.52 -2.76
CA THR A 79 -30.32 -2.21 -4.00
C THR A 79 -30.29 -1.32 -5.24
N THR A 80 -29.96 -0.04 -5.08
CA THR A 80 -30.04 0.94 -6.16
C THR A 80 -28.93 0.77 -7.20
N SER A 81 -27.75 0.28 -6.81
CA SER A 81 -26.66 -0.05 -7.72
C SER A 81 -25.79 -1.16 -7.14
N ALA A 82 -24.98 -1.79 -7.97
CA ALA A 82 -23.95 -2.72 -7.49
C ALA A 82 -23.02 -2.00 -6.52
N THR A 83 -22.66 -2.69 -5.43
CA THR A 83 -21.72 -2.21 -4.43
C THR A 83 -20.59 -3.21 -4.23
N TYR A 84 -19.43 -2.71 -3.83
CA TYR A 84 -18.18 -3.49 -3.73
C TYR A 84 -17.54 -3.43 -2.33
N GLY A 85 -18.18 -2.74 -1.39
CA GLY A 85 -17.79 -2.62 0.00
C GLY A 85 -18.39 -1.37 0.63
N PHE A 86 -17.97 -1.06 1.86
CA PHE A 86 -18.36 0.15 2.54
C PHE A 86 -17.25 0.68 3.45
N HIS A 87 -17.34 1.96 3.80
CA HIS A 87 -16.55 2.53 4.88
C HIS A 87 -17.42 3.13 5.97
N TRP A 88 -16.87 3.10 7.17
CA TRP A 88 -17.47 3.68 8.36
C TRP A 88 -16.43 4.48 9.11
N TYR A 89 -16.80 5.69 9.53
CA TYR A 89 -15.93 6.61 10.27
C TYR A 89 -16.35 6.61 11.75
N PRO A 90 -15.64 5.89 12.65
CA PRO A 90 -15.99 5.85 14.06
C PRO A 90 -16.18 7.23 14.70
N GLY A 91 -15.30 8.18 14.39
CA GLY A 91 -15.33 9.52 14.99
C GLY A 91 -16.50 10.39 14.55
N SER A 92 -17.12 10.13 13.38
CA SER A 92 -18.21 10.96 12.85
C SER A 92 -19.50 10.19 12.60
N GLY A 93 -19.50 8.86 12.71
CA GLY A 93 -20.57 7.97 12.27
C GLY A 93 -20.83 8.03 10.77
N ALA A 94 -20.00 8.70 9.95
CA ALA A 94 -20.28 8.78 8.52
C ALA A 94 -20.15 7.37 7.89
N CYS A 95 -21.07 7.04 6.99
CA CYS A 95 -21.05 5.78 6.25
C CYS A 95 -21.24 6.04 4.76
N TYR A 96 -20.49 5.33 3.94
CA TYR A 96 -20.64 5.40 2.49
C TYR A 96 -20.34 4.05 1.83
N LEU A 97 -21.01 3.79 0.72
CA LEU A 97 -20.93 2.53 -0.03
C LEU A 97 -20.12 2.73 -1.30
N PHE A 98 -19.30 1.75 -1.67
CA PHE A 98 -18.52 1.79 -2.90
C PHE A 98 -19.31 1.21 -4.05
N VAL A 99 -19.43 1.95 -5.15
CA VAL A 99 -20.16 1.54 -6.35
C VAL A 99 -19.27 1.43 -7.60
N ASP A 100 -17.99 1.73 -7.46
CA ASP A 100 -16.98 1.53 -8.52
C ASP A 100 -16.11 0.33 -8.15
N LYS A 101 -16.09 -0.70 -9.01
CA LYS A 101 -15.26 -1.91 -8.82
C LYS A 101 -13.77 -1.64 -9.05
N SER A 102 -13.44 -0.62 -9.85
CA SER A 102 -12.04 -0.29 -10.19
C SER A 102 -11.35 0.55 -9.10
N ALA A 103 -12.11 0.93 -8.08
CA ALA A 103 -11.59 1.49 -6.85
C ALA A 103 -10.82 0.41 -6.05
N GLN A 104 -9.53 0.25 -6.37
CA GLN A 104 -8.51 -0.58 -5.66
C GLN A 104 -7.88 0.07 -4.43
N LEU A 105 -7.84 -0.65 -3.30
CA LEU A 105 -7.58 -0.13 -1.96
C LEU A 105 -6.29 0.66 -1.79
N TYR A 106 -6.39 1.85 -1.15
CA TYR A 106 -5.25 2.72 -0.85
C TYR A 106 -5.10 3.02 0.63
N VAL A 107 -3.84 3.15 1.04
CA VAL A 107 -3.43 3.76 2.31
C VAL A 107 -2.97 5.19 2.01
N TYR A 108 -3.80 6.16 2.38
CA TYR A 108 -3.53 7.59 2.40
C TYR A 108 -3.21 7.99 3.85
N HIS A 109 -2.40 9.02 4.03
CA HIS A 109 -2.24 9.68 5.33
C HIS A 109 -2.48 11.17 5.17
N TYR A 110 -3.70 11.61 5.48
CA TYR A 110 -3.96 12.97 5.91
C TYR A 110 -5.27 13.01 6.69
N GLY A 111 -5.19 13.09 8.01
CA GLY A 111 -6.33 13.36 8.88
C GLY A 111 -6.40 12.45 10.10
N THR A 112 -6.93 13.00 11.20
CA THR A 112 -7.21 12.36 12.49
C THR A 112 -8.42 11.43 12.47
N ASN A 113 -9.01 11.18 11.29
CA ASN A 113 -10.26 10.45 11.16
C ASN A 113 -9.94 9.02 10.75
N GLU A 114 -9.74 8.17 11.75
CA GLU A 114 -9.77 6.72 11.57
C GLU A 114 -11.06 6.31 10.88
N LYS A 115 -10.97 5.27 10.06
CA LYS A 115 -12.13 4.68 9.38
C LYS A 115 -11.90 3.21 9.13
N ILE A 116 -12.97 2.45 9.16
CA ILE A 116 -12.98 1.03 8.84
C ILE A 116 -13.49 0.92 7.41
N PHE A 117 -12.71 0.30 6.55
CA PHE A 117 -13.11 -0.08 5.22
C PHE A 117 -13.31 -1.59 5.19
N ALA A 118 -14.44 -2.05 4.65
CA ALA A 118 -14.83 -3.45 4.66
C ALA A 118 -15.21 -3.92 3.25
N ILE A 119 -14.49 -4.93 2.74
CA ILE A 119 -14.79 -5.65 1.49
C ILE A 119 -15.33 -7.03 1.81
N PRO A 120 -16.50 -7.43 1.29
CA PRO A 120 -16.99 -8.80 1.42
C PRO A 120 -15.94 -9.82 0.94
N THR A 121 -15.73 -10.89 1.69
CA THR A 121 -14.79 -11.96 1.30
C THR A 121 -15.18 -12.67 -0.01
N SER A 122 -16.45 -12.55 -0.41
CA SER A 122 -17.01 -13.03 -1.69
C SER A 122 -16.50 -12.28 -2.91
N LEU A 123 -15.96 -11.07 -2.74
CA LEU A 123 -15.23 -10.37 -3.79
C LEU A 123 -13.79 -10.88 -3.83
N PRO A 124 -13.13 -10.86 -5.01
CA PRO A 124 -11.71 -11.19 -5.12
C PRO A 124 -10.91 -10.43 -4.07
N ALA A 125 -9.87 -11.06 -3.54
CA ALA A 125 -8.92 -10.36 -2.69
C ALA A 125 -8.20 -9.32 -3.57
N GLU A 126 -8.75 -8.11 -3.65
CA GLU A 126 -8.03 -7.00 -4.22
C GLU A 126 -6.96 -6.61 -3.20
N THR A 127 -5.71 -6.93 -3.52
CA THR A 127 -4.57 -6.57 -2.69
C THR A 127 -4.52 -5.05 -2.60
N PRO A 128 -4.63 -4.45 -1.40
CA PRO A 128 -4.38 -3.02 -1.26
C PRO A 128 -2.99 -2.72 -1.82
N LEU A 129 -2.82 -1.56 -2.48
CA LEU A 129 -1.51 -1.16 -3.05
C LEU A 129 -0.42 -1.04 -1.99
N CYS A 130 -0.87 -0.91 -0.76
CA CYS A 130 -0.07 -0.93 0.42
C CYS A 130 -0.63 -2.02 1.34
N PRO A 131 -0.20 -3.28 1.16
CA PRO A 131 -0.52 -4.33 2.10
C PRO A 131 0.55 -4.26 3.19
N LEU A 132 0.41 -3.34 4.16
CA LEU A 132 1.14 -3.54 5.42
C LEU A 132 0.31 -4.54 6.19
N ALA A 133 0.79 -5.78 6.30
CA ALA A 133 0.15 -6.77 7.14
C ALA A 133 0.18 -6.28 8.59
N THR A 134 1.31 -5.70 9.02
CA THR A 134 1.46 -5.14 10.37
C THR A 134 2.30 -3.87 10.45
N LYS A 135 3.31 -3.66 9.58
CA LYS A 135 4.25 -2.52 9.71
C LYS A 135 5.01 -2.18 8.42
N GLU A 136 5.56 -0.96 8.35
CA GLU A 136 6.46 -0.53 7.27
C GLU A 136 7.73 -1.39 7.20
N GLY A 137 8.24 -1.60 5.98
CA GLY A 137 9.48 -2.32 5.73
C GLY A 137 9.36 -3.84 5.84
N GLU A 138 8.13 -4.37 5.95
CA GLU A 138 7.82 -5.79 5.76
C GLU A 138 8.30 -6.29 4.40
N VAL A 139 8.76 -7.54 4.38
CA VAL A 139 9.22 -8.18 3.16
C VAL A 139 8.06 -8.88 2.47
N TRP A 140 7.85 -8.52 1.22
CA TRP A 140 6.85 -9.07 0.33
C TRP A 140 7.51 -9.66 -0.90
N LYS A 141 6.86 -10.67 -1.49
CA LYS A 141 7.23 -11.20 -2.78
C LYS A 141 6.38 -10.51 -3.86
N ILE A 142 7.02 -9.92 -4.86
CA ILE A 142 6.37 -9.32 -6.04
C ILE A 142 6.99 -9.98 -7.26
N ASN A 143 6.18 -10.68 -8.06
CA ASN A 143 6.66 -11.40 -9.25
C ASN A 143 7.85 -12.33 -8.92
N GLY A 144 7.75 -13.06 -7.81
CA GLY A 144 8.81 -13.96 -7.33
C GLY A 144 10.07 -13.27 -6.75
N LYS A 145 10.10 -11.94 -6.60
CA LYS A 145 11.25 -11.19 -6.05
C LYS A 145 10.92 -10.54 -4.71
N LEU A 146 11.90 -10.49 -3.82
CA LEU A 146 11.71 -9.98 -2.47
C LEU A 146 11.91 -8.45 -2.43
N TYR A 147 10.97 -7.75 -1.81
CA TYR A 147 10.98 -6.31 -1.62
C TYR A 147 10.58 -5.95 -0.20
N ARG A 148 11.23 -4.94 0.39
CA ARG A 148 10.70 -4.23 1.54
C ARG A 148 9.72 -3.17 1.06
N LEU A 149 8.46 -3.25 1.51
CA LEU A 149 7.43 -2.30 1.14
C LEU A 149 7.32 -1.18 2.17
N TYR A 150 7.28 0.05 1.67
CA TYR A 150 7.05 1.24 2.47
C TYR A 150 5.93 2.06 1.88
N CYS A 151 4.85 2.26 2.63
CA CYS A 151 3.67 2.96 2.14
C CYS A 151 3.62 4.42 2.52
N ARG A 152 4.49 4.83 3.46
CA ARG A 152 4.57 6.21 3.93
C ARG A 152 5.89 6.88 3.54
N GLY A 153 6.75 6.16 2.83
CA GLY A 153 8.06 6.62 2.41
C GLY A 153 8.13 6.85 0.90
N GLN A 154 8.73 7.97 0.51
CA GLN A 154 9.26 8.16 -0.84
C GLN A 154 10.78 8.33 -0.79
N ALA A 155 11.46 7.93 -1.85
CA ALA A 155 12.89 8.16 -1.96
C ALA A 155 13.14 9.66 -2.15
N LYS A 156 14.03 10.24 -1.35
CA LYS A 156 14.50 11.60 -1.59
C LYS A 156 15.57 11.57 -2.68
N VAL A 157 15.16 11.73 -3.94
CA VAL A 157 16.04 11.80 -5.10
C VAL A 157 15.59 12.90 -6.08
N ASP A 158 16.53 13.43 -6.85
CA ASP A 158 16.22 14.40 -7.90
C ASP A 158 15.53 13.73 -9.09
N ALA A 159 14.70 14.47 -9.81
CA ALA A 159 13.94 13.97 -10.96
C ALA A 159 14.82 13.36 -12.06
N ALA A 160 16.08 13.82 -12.19
CA ALA A 160 17.04 13.24 -13.14
C ALA A 160 17.39 11.78 -12.84
N ASN A 161 17.16 11.31 -11.61
CA ASN A 161 17.40 9.94 -11.17
C ASN A 161 16.10 9.10 -11.14
N ILE A 162 15.02 9.60 -11.72
CA ILE A 162 13.73 8.93 -11.79
C ILE A 162 13.38 8.68 -13.25
N LYS A 163 12.95 7.46 -13.56
CA LYS A 163 12.30 7.11 -14.83
C LYS A 163 10.84 6.74 -14.60
N GLN A 164 9.95 7.33 -15.37
CA GLN A 164 8.53 7.00 -15.32
C GLN A 164 8.17 5.95 -16.37
N LEU A 165 7.34 4.99 -15.98
CA LEU A 165 6.60 4.21 -16.96
C LEU A 165 5.60 5.17 -17.61
N GLY A 166 5.78 5.47 -18.90
CA GLY A 166 5.06 6.54 -19.61
C GLY A 166 3.53 6.35 -19.73
N LYS A 167 2.98 5.27 -19.17
CA LYS A 167 1.54 5.01 -19.01
C LYS A 167 1.27 4.55 -17.59
N ALA A 168 0.11 4.92 -17.07
CA ALA A 168 -0.38 4.34 -15.83
C ALA A 168 -0.73 2.85 -16.06
N SER A 169 -0.39 2.00 -15.11
CA SER A 169 -0.59 0.55 -15.18
C SER A 169 -1.52 0.07 -14.06
N SER A 170 -2.31 -0.97 -14.33
CA SER A 170 -3.22 -1.56 -13.34
C SER A 170 -2.56 -2.63 -12.48
N ASN A 171 -1.28 -2.96 -12.76
CA ASN A 171 -0.57 -4.05 -12.12
C ASN A 171 0.82 -3.64 -11.65
N ILE A 172 1.09 -3.88 -10.37
CA ILE A 172 2.38 -3.61 -9.74
C ILE A 172 3.51 -4.42 -10.37
N THR A 173 3.24 -5.62 -10.89
CA THR A 173 4.26 -6.46 -11.54
C THR A 173 4.80 -5.80 -12.81
N GLU A 174 4.00 -5.04 -13.56
CA GLU A 174 4.48 -4.25 -14.70
C GLU A 174 5.49 -3.18 -14.25
N CYS A 175 5.26 -2.58 -13.08
CA CYS A 175 6.20 -1.63 -12.49
C CYS A 175 7.47 -2.31 -11.98
N GLU A 176 7.33 -3.48 -11.35
CA GLU A 176 8.45 -4.33 -10.92
C GLU A 176 9.36 -4.68 -12.11
N GLU A 177 8.76 -5.19 -13.19
CA GLU A 177 9.49 -5.56 -14.40
C GLU A 177 10.19 -4.36 -15.03
N PHE A 178 9.50 -3.22 -15.10
CA PHE A 178 10.08 -1.98 -15.59
C PHE A 178 11.26 -1.55 -14.73
N SER A 179 11.13 -1.62 -13.40
CA SER A 179 12.22 -1.35 -12.46
C SER A 179 13.43 -2.23 -12.73
N ARG A 180 13.23 -3.54 -12.93
CA ARG A 180 14.35 -4.46 -13.24
C ARG A 180 15.01 -4.14 -14.58
N LYS A 181 14.23 -3.84 -15.62
CA LYS A 181 14.74 -3.46 -16.95
C LYS A 181 15.59 -2.19 -16.89
N GLU A 182 15.24 -1.27 -15.99
CA GLU A 182 15.95 -0.01 -15.79
C GLU A 182 17.09 -0.08 -14.76
N ASN A 183 17.41 -1.27 -14.23
CA ASN A 183 18.36 -1.46 -13.12
C ASN A 183 18.04 -0.54 -11.92
N GLY A 184 16.75 -0.43 -11.59
CA GLY A 184 16.25 0.42 -10.52
C GLY A 184 16.76 0.02 -9.14
N GLU A 185 17.13 1.02 -8.34
CA GLU A 185 17.44 0.85 -6.91
C GLU A 185 16.19 0.66 -6.06
N LEU A 186 15.04 1.14 -6.54
CA LEU A 186 13.69 0.88 -6.04
C LEU A 186 12.68 1.38 -7.07
N PHE A 187 11.42 1.01 -6.88
CA PHE A 187 10.31 1.64 -7.59
C PHE A 187 9.25 2.17 -6.65
N HIS A 188 8.50 3.12 -7.18
CA HIS A 188 7.33 3.72 -6.58
C HIS A 188 6.13 3.39 -7.42
N TRP A 189 5.06 2.99 -6.75
CA TRP A 189 3.80 2.65 -7.36
C TRP A 189 2.71 3.46 -6.68
N TYR A 190 2.08 4.36 -7.43
CA TYR A 190 1.28 5.40 -6.79
C TYR A 190 0.17 5.97 -7.66
N GLN A 191 -0.86 6.49 -7.01
CA GLN A 191 -1.90 7.29 -7.65
C GLN A 191 -1.53 8.77 -7.57
N SER A 192 -1.52 9.48 -8.70
CA SER A 192 -1.28 10.92 -8.69
C SER A 192 -2.56 11.69 -8.32
N TYR A 193 -2.41 12.71 -7.47
CA TYR A 193 -3.49 13.63 -7.11
C TYR A 193 -4.10 14.33 -8.32
N GLN A 194 -3.33 14.53 -9.41
CA GLN A 194 -3.83 15.17 -10.62
C GLN A 194 -4.79 14.26 -11.39
N ALA A 195 -4.48 12.96 -11.49
CA ALA A 195 -5.41 11.98 -12.01
C ALA A 195 -6.67 11.87 -11.11
N GLU A 196 -6.50 11.97 -9.78
CA GLU A 196 -7.65 12.05 -8.86
C GLU A 196 -8.52 13.28 -9.10
N ALA A 197 -7.92 14.46 -9.30
CA ALA A 197 -8.64 15.72 -9.53
C ALA A 197 -9.37 15.75 -10.88
N ALA A 198 -8.89 14.98 -11.86
CA ALA A 198 -9.53 14.79 -13.15
C ALA A 198 -10.66 13.76 -13.13
N GLY A 199 -10.89 13.07 -12.00
CA GLY A 199 -11.90 12.01 -11.89
C GLY A 199 -11.51 10.70 -12.59
N ASP A 200 -10.23 10.51 -12.94
CA ASP A 200 -9.73 9.25 -13.50
C ASP A 200 -9.69 8.19 -12.39
N SER A 201 -10.68 7.30 -12.39
CA SER A 201 -10.89 6.26 -11.36
C SER A 201 -10.44 4.87 -11.81
N THR A 202 -9.71 4.75 -12.93
CA THR A 202 -9.51 3.49 -13.65
C THR A 202 -8.69 2.40 -12.94
N GLY A 203 -8.36 2.56 -11.66
CA GLY A 203 -7.51 1.61 -10.93
C GLY A 203 -6.07 1.55 -11.45
N LYS A 204 -5.68 2.45 -12.36
CA LYS A 204 -4.31 2.55 -12.90
C LYS A 204 -3.42 3.45 -12.05
N ARG A 205 -2.15 3.10 -11.95
CA ARG A 205 -1.13 3.77 -11.15
C ARG A 205 0.04 4.20 -11.99
N ASN A 206 0.65 5.29 -11.57
CA ASN A 206 1.94 5.68 -12.08
C ASN A 206 3.01 4.78 -11.46
N CYS A 207 3.98 4.44 -12.29
CA CYS A 207 5.20 3.78 -11.86
C CYS A 207 6.37 4.73 -12.07
N GLU A 208 7.16 4.92 -11.02
CA GLU A 208 8.43 5.63 -11.04
C GLU A 208 9.53 4.69 -10.57
N VAL A 209 10.65 4.67 -11.27
CA VAL A 209 11.81 3.87 -10.93
C VAL A 209 12.94 4.81 -10.56
N VAL A 210 13.52 4.63 -9.39
CA VAL A 210 14.72 5.34 -8.98
C VAL A 210 15.92 4.60 -9.56
N THR A 211 16.54 5.16 -10.57
CA THR A 211 17.70 4.56 -11.27
C THR A 211 19.03 4.88 -10.59
N SER A 212 19.05 5.89 -9.71
CA SER A 212 20.18 6.18 -8.84
C SER A 212 19.71 6.78 -7.52
N TRP A 213 20.18 6.23 -6.40
CA TRP A 213 19.86 6.72 -5.06
C TRP A 213 21.14 7.09 -4.30
N PRO A 214 21.69 8.30 -4.56
CA PRO A 214 22.91 8.75 -3.94
C PRO A 214 22.80 8.77 -2.40
N GLY A 215 23.91 8.42 -1.75
CA GLY A 215 23.98 8.38 -0.29
C GLY A 215 23.81 9.76 0.36
N PRO A 216 23.24 9.84 1.58
CA PRO A 216 22.64 8.73 2.32
C PRO A 216 21.24 8.37 1.79
N LYS A 217 21.01 7.07 1.52
CA LYS A 217 19.70 6.54 1.13
C LYS A 217 18.71 6.75 2.27
N ARG A 218 17.65 7.52 2.01
CA ARG A 218 16.65 7.87 3.02
C ARG A 218 15.28 7.95 2.40
N LEU A 219 14.34 7.23 3.01
CA LEU A 219 12.93 7.45 2.77
C LEU A 219 12.49 8.65 3.59
N VAL A 220 11.87 9.61 2.93
CA VAL A 220 11.25 10.77 3.57
C VAL A 220 9.74 10.60 3.57
N PRO A 221 9.04 11.21 4.53
CA PRO A 221 7.59 11.23 4.53
C PRO A 221 7.06 11.80 3.21
N LEU A 222 5.90 11.32 2.79
CA LEU A 222 5.22 11.85 1.61
C LEU A 222 5.00 13.36 1.77
N ARG A 223 5.59 14.15 0.87
CA ARG A 223 5.41 15.61 0.79
C ARG A 223 4.22 15.98 -0.12
N THR A 224 3.68 15.01 -0.85
CA THR A 224 2.68 15.21 -1.89
C THR A 224 1.34 14.58 -1.48
N LYS A 225 0.26 15.02 -2.12
CA LYS A 225 -1.09 14.45 -1.96
C LYS A 225 -1.25 13.08 -2.66
N ASN A 226 -0.17 12.46 -3.12
CA ASN A 226 -0.20 11.20 -3.87
C ASN A 226 -0.24 10.02 -2.89
N SER A 227 -0.99 8.98 -3.24
CA SER A 227 -1.04 7.73 -2.48
C SER A 227 0.07 6.81 -2.97
N TYR A 228 1.05 6.48 -2.13
CA TYR A 228 2.37 6.01 -2.56
C TYR A 228 2.75 4.68 -1.93
N MET A 229 3.41 3.80 -2.68
CA MET A 229 4.15 2.66 -2.15
C MET A 229 5.55 2.68 -2.75
N ALA A 230 6.59 2.60 -1.93
CA ALA A 230 7.96 2.35 -2.33
C ALA A 230 8.31 0.88 -2.09
N ALA A 231 8.75 0.19 -3.15
CA ALA A 231 9.26 -1.18 -3.07
C ALA A 231 10.79 -1.14 -3.22
N VAL A 232 11.49 -1.43 -2.13
CA VAL A 232 12.96 -1.47 -2.09
C VAL A 232 13.41 -2.93 -2.21
N PRO A 233 14.22 -3.32 -3.21
CA PRO A 233 14.73 -4.68 -3.34
C PRO A 233 15.36 -5.18 -2.04
N TYR A 234 14.98 -6.39 -1.62
CA TYR A 234 15.57 -7.07 -0.49
C TYR A 234 16.71 -7.97 -0.97
N SER A 235 17.90 -7.76 -0.41
CA SER A 235 19.13 -8.46 -0.80
C SER A 235 19.45 -9.69 0.06
N GLY A 236 18.71 -9.90 1.15
CA GLY A 236 18.86 -11.09 2.00
C GLY A 236 18.23 -12.33 1.37
N LYS A 237 18.51 -13.49 1.95
CA LYS A 237 17.90 -14.74 1.50
C LYS A 237 16.46 -14.87 1.99
N GLU A 238 15.67 -15.61 1.23
CA GLU A 238 14.27 -15.88 1.55
C GLU A 238 14.11 -16.68 2.86
N GLU A 239 14.99 -17.64 3.09
CA GLU A 239 15.01 -18.49 4.31
C GLU A 239 15.29 -17.71 5.61
N ASP A 240 15.83 -16.49 5.50
CA ASP A 240 16.23 -15.67 6.64
C ASP A 240 15.19 -14.59 7.00
N VAL A 241 14.02 -14.57 6.34
CA VAL A 241 13.03 -13.51 6.53
C VAL A 241 11.60 -14.03 6.53
N GLU A 242 10.77 -13.42 7.36
CA GLU A 242 9.32 -13.61 7.34
C GLU A 242 8.73 -12.87 6.14
N ILE A 243 8.09 -13.61 5.23
CA ILE A 243 7.38 -13.06 4.07
C ILE A 243 5.96 -12.73 4.51
N ALA A 244 5.62 -11.44 4.51
CA ALA A 244 4.30 -10.96 4.91
C ALA A 244 3.20 -11.28 3.88
N GLY A 245 3.58 -11.45 2.61
CA GLY A 245 2.69 -11.91 1.55
C GLY A 245 3.32 -11.88 0.16
N GLU A 246 2.52 -12.23 -0.84
CA GLU A 246 2.92 -12.37 -2.23
C GLU A 246 1.93 -11.65 -3.16
N ILE A 247 2.47 -10.98 -4.19
CA ILE A 247 1.73 -10.27 -5.23
C ILE A 247 2.22 -10.77 -6.59
N ASP A 248 1.37 -11.52 -7.27
CA ASP A 248 1.58 -12.06 -8.61
C ASP A 248 0.40 -11.70 -9.53
N ASP A 249 0.57 -11.94 -10.83
CA ASP A 249 -0.44 -11.73 -11.88
C ASP A 249 -1.56 -12.77 -11.89
#